data_AF-A0A0B6Y645-F1
#
_entry.id   AF-A0A0B6Y645-F1
#
_cell.length_a   1.000
_cell.length_b   1.000
_cell.length_c   1.000
_cell.angle_alpha   90.00
_cell.angle_beta   90.00
_cell.angle_gamma   90.00
#
_symmetry.space_group_name_H-M   'P 1'
#
loop_
_entity.id
_entity.type
_entity.pdbx_description
1 polymer ?
#
loop_
_entity_poly.entity_id
_entity_poly.type
_entity_poly.pdbx_seq_one_letter_code
_entity_poly.pdbx_strand_id
1 'polypeptide(L)'
;TLSLNHNRIANATQLAQSLSPYSKSLPGTVINNNRLTVIPDLHSLTLGTLDLSYNQITDPKSGSLPASLFGLSLDHNTLSAIPSSVA
;
A
#
# COMPACT_ATOMS: atom_id res chain seq x y z
N THR A 1 -4.09 -13.29 -5.36
CA THR A 1 -3.62 -11.92 -5.62
C THR A 1 -4.82 -11.04 -5.88
N LEU A 2 -4.86 -9.84 -5.31
CA LEU A 2 -5.91 -8.83 -5.55
C LEU A 2 -5.30 -7.66 -6.35
N SER A 3 -6.02 -7.18 -7.37
CA SER A 3 -5.56 -6.08 -8.24
C SER A 3 -6.56 -4.93 -8.18
N LEU A 4 -6.10 -3.78 -7.71
CA LEU A 4 -6.83 -2.51 -7.58
C LEU A 4 -6.13 -1.38 -8.37
N ASN A 5 -5.32 -1.76 -9.35
CA ASN A 5 -4.54 -0.84 -10.17
C ASN A 5 -5.40 0.03 -11.09
N HIS A 6 -4.90 1.23 -11.43
CA HIS A 6 -5.59 2.21 -12.29
C HIS A 6 -6.95 2.67 -11.75
N ASN A 7 -7.04 2.90 -10.44
CA ASN A 7 -8.21 3.46 -9.79
C ASN A 7 -7.96 4.90 -9.30
N ARG A 8 -8.91 5.42 -8.53
CA ARG A 8 -8.83 6.74 -7.89
C ARG A 8 -8.73 6.65 -6.37
N ILE A 9 -8.13 5.57 -5.86
CA ILE A 9 -7.92 5.38 -4.41
C ILE A 9 -6.91 6.45 -3.97
N ALA A 10 -7.33 7.33 -3.09
CA ALA A 10 -6.54 8.48 -2.65
C ALA A 10 -6.19 8.43 -1.16
N ASN A 11 -6.87 7.61 -0.37
CA ASN A 11 -6.64 7.53 1.07
C ASN A 11 -6.86 6.12 1.64
N ALA A 12 -6.41 5.94 2.89
CA ALA A 12 -6.49 4.69 3.62
C ALA A 12 -7.95 4.20 3.81
N THR A 13 -8.92 5.09 3.98
CA THR A 13 -10.33 4.70 4.14
C THR A 13 -10.87 4.01 2.89
N GLN A 14 -10.63 4.59 1.71
CA GLN A 14 -11.04 4.00 0.44
C GLN A 14 -10.33 2.66 0.18
N LEU A 15 -9.05 2.57 0.55
CA LEU A 15 -8.32 1.33 0.43
C LEU A 15 -8.89 0.26 1.37
N ALA A 16 -9.11 0.58 2.65
CA ALA A 16 -9.68 -0.33 3.63
C ALA A 16 -11.07 -0.84 3.20
N GLN A 17 -11.92 0.03 2.64
CA GLN A 17 -13.20 -0.37 2.07
C GLN A 17 -13.02 -1.38 0.92
N SER A 18 -12.06 -1.13 0.02
CA SER A 18 -11.76 -2.01 -1.11
C SER A 18 -11.18 -3.37 -0.67
N LEU A 19 -10.46 -3.40 0.45
CA LEU A 19 -9.85 -4.60 1.02
C LEU A 19 -10.79 -5.35 1.98
N SER A 20 -11.83 -4.71 2.52
CA SER A 20 -12.76 -5.28 3.50
C SER A 20 -13.40 -6.62 3.09
N PRO A 21 -13.74 -6.87 1.80
CA PRO A 21 -14.29 -8.16 1.39
C PRO A 21 -13.24 -9.30 1.42
N TYR A 22 -11.96 -8.94 1.50
CA TYR A 22 -10.82 -9.85 1.38
C TYR A 22 -10.08 -10.00 2.71
N SER A 23 -10.81 -10.16 3.82
CA SER A 23 -10.26 -10.31 5.18
C SER A 23 -9.36 -11.53 5.41
N LYS A 24 -9.11 -12.35 4.38
CA LYS A 24 -8.18 -13.49 4.40
C LYS A 24 -6.82 -13.08 3.84
N SER A 25 -5.79 -13.84 4.17
CA SER A 25 -4.42 -13.64 3.65
C SER A 25 -4.43 -13.42 2.13
N LEU A 26 -3.85 -12.29 1.70
CA LEU A 26 -3.63 -11.96 0.30
C LEU A 26 -2.14 -12.13 0.00
N PRO A 27 -1.73 -13.20 -0.70
CA PRO A 27 -0.32 -13.43 -1.01
C PRO A 27 0.32 -12.27 -1.78
N GLY A 28 -0.49 -11.51 -2.54
CA GLY A 28 -0.05 -10.29 -3.20
C GLY A 28 -1.21 -9.33 -3.47
N THR A 29 -0.96 -8.04 -3.29
CA THR A 29 -1.92 -6.96 -3.53
C THR A 29 -1.27 -5.87 -4.37
N VAL A 30 -1.92 -5.52 -5.48
CA VAL A 30 -1.41 -4.55 -6.46
C VAL A 30 -2.32 -3.32 -6.46
N ILE A 31 -1.80 -2.16 -6.05
CA ILE A 31 -2.55 -0.89 -5.92
C ILE A 31 -1.81 0.22 -6.69
N ASN A 32 -0.98 -0.15 -7.66
CA ASN A 32 -0.23 0.82 -8.45
C ASN A 32 -1.16 1.68 -9.33
N ASN A 33 -0.67 2.83 -9.79
CA ASN A 33 -1.45 3.76 -10.61
C ASN A 33 -2.74 4.23 -9.91
N ASN A 34 -2.60 4.72 -8.68
CA ASN A 34 -3.67 5.32 -7.89
C ASN A 34 -3.29 6.77 -7.52
N ARG A 35 -3.90 7.33 -6.48
CA ARG A 35 -3.70 8.72 -6.04
C ARG A 35 -3.31 8.83 -4.56
N LEU A 36 -2.71 7.77 -4.01
CA LEU A 36 -2.29 7.76 -2.61
C LEU A 36 -1.21 8.82 -2.38
N THR A 37 -1.39 9.66 -1.36
CA THR A 37 -0.42 10.70 -0.96
C THR A 37 0.41 10.30 0.27
N VAL A 38 -0.01 9.23 0.94
CA VAL A 38 0.60 8.65 2.14
C VAL A 38 0.55 7.12 2.03
N ILE A 39 1.44 6.45 2.74
CA ILE A 39 1.32 5.01 2.96
C ILE A 39 0.11 4.80 3.89
N PRO A 40 -0.82 3.91 3.55
CA PRO A 40 -1.98 3.62 4.39
C PRO A 40 -1.61 2.72 5.58
N ASP A 41 -2.38 2.81 6.67
CA ASP A 41 -2.26 1.86 7.79
C ASP A 41 -2.84 0.50 7.42
N LEU A 42 -1.95 -0.47 7.19
CA LEU A 42 -2.27 -1.83 6.76
C LEU A 42 -1.76 -2.89 7.75
N HIS A 43 -1.28 -2.49 8.93
CA HIS A 43 -0.70 -3.38 9.94
C HIS A 43 -1.63 -4.55 10.36
N SER A 44 -2.95 -4.39 10.24
CA SER A 44 -3.96 -5.40 10.59
C SER A 44 -4.21 -6.43 9.49
N LEU A 45 -3.65 -6.25 8.30
CA LEU A 45 -3.80 -7.16 7.17
C LEU A 45 -2.69 -8.21 7.15
N THR A 46 -2.93 -9.30 6.43
CA THR A 46 -1.92 -10.30 6.11
C THR A 46 -1.62 -10.24 4.62
N LEU A 47 -0.54 -9.56 4.24
CA LEU A 47 -0.11 -9.37 2.84
C LEU A 47 1.29 -9.94 2.66
N GLY A 48 1.52 -10.72 1.60
CA GLY A 48 2.86 -11.19 1.23
C GLY A 48 3.64 -10.12 0.44
N THR A 49 3.04 -9.65 -0.66
CA THR A 49 3.58 -8.56 -1.47
C THR A 49 2.59 -7.40 -1.62
N LEU A 50 3.12 -6.18 -1.73
CA LEU A 50 2.36 -4.96 -1.88
C LEU A 50 3.02 -4.04 -2.93
N ASP A 51 2.27 -3.69 -3.97
CA ASP A 51 2.72 -2.75 -4.99
C ASP A 51 1.96 -1.41 -4.86
N LEU A 52 2.67 -0.36 -4.44
CA LEU A 52 2.19 1.02 -4.33
C LEU A 52 2.86 1.94 -5.37
N SER A 53 3.48 1.37 -6.41
CA SER A 53 4.15 2.13 -7.45
C SER A 53 3.20 3.09 -8.20
N TYR A 54 3.74 4.13 -8.82
CA TYR A 54 2.93 5.11 -9.58
C TYR A 54 1.78 5.72 -8.76
N ASN A 55 2.12 6.22 -7.58
CA ASN A 55 1.22 7.00 -6.72
C ASN A 55 1.85 8.38 -6.46
N GLN A 56 1.36 9.12 -5.46
CA GLN A 56 1.81 10.47 -5.10
C GLN A 56 2.33 10.50 -3.65
N ILE A 57 2.87 9.38 -3.17
CA ILE A 57 3.29 9.25 -1.77
C ILE A 57 4.50 10.14 -1.52
N THR A 58 4.38 11.05 -0.56
CA THR A 58 5.41 12.05 -0.24
C THR A 58 6.00 11.86 1.15
N ASP A 59 5.21 11.36 2.11
CA ASP A 59 5.63 11.15 3.49
C ASP A 59 6.06 9.70 3.74
N PRO A 60 7.37 9.40 3.85
CA PRO A 60 7.87 8.06 4.14
C PRO A 60 7.58 7.58 5.57
N LYS A 61 7.20 8.47 6.49
CA LYS A 61 6.88 8.11 7.88
C LYS A 61 5.40 7.80 8.09
N SER A 62 4.59 8.02 7.06
CA SER A 62 3.16 7.74 7.11
C SER A 62 2.90 6.23 7.08
N GLY A 63 1.75 5.83 7.63
CA GLY A 63 1.25 4.47 7.56
C GLY A 63 2.05 3.41 8.30
N SER A 64 1.53 2.19 8.26
CA SER A 64 2.10 1.02 8.91
C SER A 64 1.93 -0.19 8.01
N LEU A 65 3.00 -0.90 7.72
CA LEU A 65 2.96 -2.07 6.84
C LEU A 65 2.66 -3.36 7.64
N PRO A 66 2.08 -4.39 7.00
CA PRO A 66 1.89 -5.70 7.62
C PRO A 66 3.21 -6.35 8.02
N ALA A 67 3.26 -7.00 9.18
CA ALA A 67 4.43 -7.79 9.60
C ALA A 67 4.70 -9.02 8.71
N SER A 68 3.71 -9.44 7.92
CA SER A 68 3.82 -10.55 6.97
C SER A 68 4.42 -10.16 5.62
N LEU A 69 4.64 -8.87 5.38
CA LEU A 69 5.09 -8.34 4.10
C LEU A 69 6.56 -8.67 3.86
N PHE A 70 6.85 -9.32 2.73
CA PHE A 70 8.22 -9.63 2.29
C PHE A 70 8.57 -8.98 0.95
N GLY A 71 7.61 -8.34 0.28
CA GLY A 71 7.86 -7.58 -0.94
C GLY A 71 7.07 -6.27 -0.98
N LEU A 72 7.76 -5.16 -1.23
CA LEU A 72 7.18 -3.82 -1.35
C LEU A 72 7.74 -3.08 -2.56
N SER A 73 6.86 -2.54 -3.40
CA SER A 73 7.22 -1.61 -4.48
C SER A 73 6.67 -0.21 -4.19
N LEU A 74 7.56 0.79 -4.23
CA LEU A 74 7.27 2.21 -3.98
C LEU A 74 7.81 3.11 -5.10
N ASP A 75 8.30 2.54 -6.20
CA ASP A 75 8.83 3.32 -7.32
C ASP A 75 7.79 4.24 -7.94
N HIS A 76 8.24 5.30 -8.62
CA HIS A 76 7.35 6.31 -9.21
C HIS A 76 6.39 6.93 -8.17
N ASN A 77 6.91 7.23 -6.98
CA ASN A 77 6.32 8.11 -5.97
C ASN A 77 7.21 9.37 -5.81
N THR A 78 6.91 10.21 -4.82
CA THR A 78 7.65 11.45 -4.51
C THR A 78 8.32 11.40 -3.13
N LEU A 79 8.81 10.21 -2.77
CA LEU A 79 9.46 9.96 -1.49
C LEU A 79 10.80 10.71 -1.38
N SER A 80 10.99 11.41 -0.27
CA SER A 80 12.25 12.10 0.05
C SER A 80 13.24 11.22 0.83
N ALA A 81 12.77 10.11 1.39
CA ALA A 81 13.56 9.13 2.11
C ALA A 81 12.91 7.74 2.04
N ILE A 82 13.63 6.72 2.52
CA ILE A 82 13.09 5.36 2.66
C ILE A 82 12.12 5.32 3.86
N PRO A 83 10.97 4.64 3.76
CA PRO A 83 10.05 4.50 4.89
C PRO A 83 10.67 3.81 6.10
N SER A 84 10.40 4.31 7.30
CA SER A 84 10.87 3.67 8.54
C SER A 84 10.22 2.31 8.78
N SER A 85 9.08 2.04 8.14
CA SER A 85 8.39 0.75 8.19
C SER A 85 9.09 -0.36 7.39
N VAL A 86 10.12 -0.01 6.60
CA VAL A 86 10.98 -0.99 5.88
C VAL A 86 12.45 -0.92 6.28
N ALA A 87 12.80 -0.05 7.23
CA ALA A 87 14.15 0.08 7.78
C ALA A 87 14.35 -0.85 8.97
#